data_AF-X1T316-F1
#
_entry.id   AF-X1T316-F1
#
_cell.length_a   1.000
_cell.length_b   1.000
_cell.length_c   1.000
_cell.angle_alpha   90.00
_cell.angle_beta   90.00
_cell.angle_gamma   90.00
#
_symmetry.space_group_name_H-M   'P 1'
#
loop_
_entity.id
_entity.type
_entity.pdbx_description
1 polymer ?
#
loop_
_entity_poly.entity_id
_entity_poly.type
_entity_poly.pdbx_seq_one_letter_code
_entity_poly.pdbx_strand_id
1 'polypeptide(L)'
;QQMGHRIEDILYGLCQALVRNYLNNVGLGKEIKPPIVFQGGVAFNQAIVKALQEELDSEVIVPPHHEVMGAIGVALLVHEDVANNHSESEFKGFGVSEVKYHTSSFECQACPNLCEIAQLSLNGQVLARWGGRCDLWERSPSS
;
A
#
# COMPACT_ATOMS: atom_id res chain seq x y z
N GLN A 1 -8.09 -23.83 -39.26
CA GLN A 1 -8.73 -24.26 -37.99
C GLN A 1 -8.21 -23.32 -36.90
N GLN A 2 -8.82 -22.14 -36.72
CA GLN A 2 -8.59 -21.36 -35.50
C GLN A 2 -9.22 -22.17 -34.37
N MET A 3 -8.40 -22.88 -33.59
CA MET A 3 -8.90 -23.50 -32.36
C MET A 3 -9.29 -22.36 -31.43
N GLY A 4 -10.59 -22.09 -31.33
CA GLY A 4 -11.11 -21.16 -30.32
C GLY A 4 -10.76 -21.74 -28.95
N HIS A 5 -9.84 -21.08 -28.24
CA HIS A 5 -9.63 -21.38 -26.84
C HIS A 5 -10.88 -20.99 -26.06
N ARG A 6 -11.24 -21.78 -25.05
CA ARG A 6 -12.37 -21.42 -24.18
C ARG A 6 -12.00 -20.14 -23.43
N ILE A 7 -13.00 -19.32 -23.10
CA ILE A 7 -12.76 -18.03 -22.43
C ILE A 7 -12.05 -18.24 -21.10
N GLU A 8 -12.37 -19.32 -20.39
CA GLU A 8 -11.76 -19.70 -19.12
C GLU A 8 -10.25 -19.95 -19.27
N ASP A 9 -9.84 -20.59 -20.36
CA ASP A 9 -8.43 -20.88 -20.66
C ASP A 9 -7.67 -19.58 -20.98
N ILE A 10 -8.31 -18.63 -21.67
CA ILE A 10 -7.75 -17.31 -21.97
C ILE A 10 -7.59 -16.50 -20.68
N LEU A 11 -8.62 -16.45 -19.83
CA LEU A 11 -8.59 -15.75 -18.55
C LEU A 11 -7.52 -16.31 -17.62
N TYR A 12 -7.40 -17.64 -17.54
CA TYR A 12 -6.37 -18.27 -16.72
C TYR A 12 -4.97 -18.03 -17.27
N GLY A 13 -4.79 -18.11 -18.60
CA GLY A 13 -3.52 -17.79 -19.25
C GLY A 13 -3.04 -16.36 -18.97
N LEU A 14 -3.96 -15.39 -18.87
CA LEU A 14 -3.65 -14.02 -18.44
C LEU A 14 -3.17 -13.97 -16.99
N CYS A 15 -3.84 -14.69 -16.07
CA CYS A 15 -3.41 -14.76 -14.66
C CYS A 15 -2.00 -15.34 -14.54
N GLN A 16 -1.71 -16.42 -15.26
CA GLN A 16 -0.37 -17.02 -15.30
C GLN A 16 0.67 -16.04 -15.87
N ALA A 17 0.33 -15.27 -16.92
CA ALA A 17 1.23 -14.27 -17.48
C ALA A 17 1.54 -13.13 -16.49
N LEU A 18 0.53 -12.68 -15.73
CA LEU A 18 0.71 -11.66 -14.69
C LEU A 18 1.64 -12.14 -13.57
N VAL A 19 1.45 -13.37 -13.09
CA VAL A 19 2.29 -13.97 -12.05
C VAL A 19 3.74 -14.10 -12.51
N ARG A 20 3.97 -14.66 -13.70
CA ARG A 20 5.33 -14.76 -14.28
C ARG A 20 5.99 -13.40 -14.42
N ASN A 21 5.24 -12.39 -14.89
CA ASN A 21 5.77 -11.04 -15.02
C ASN A 21 6.15 -10.44 -13.67
N TYR A 22 5.30 -10.61 -12.65
CA TYR A 22 5.57 -10.14 -11.30
C TYR A 22 6.83 -10.77 -10.73
N LEU A 23 6.98 -12.08 -10.81
CA LEU A 23 8.17 -12.78 -10.30
C LEU A 23 9.44 -12.39 -11.08
N ASN A 24 9.35 -12.22 -12.39
CA ASN A 24 10.51 -11.85 -13.22
C ASN A 24 10.95 -10.38 -13.07
N ASN A 25 10.08 -9.48 -12.61
CA ASN A 25 10.41 -8.06 -12.46
C ASN A 25 10.57 -7.64 -10.99
N VAL A 26 9.63 -8.02 -10.15
CA VAL A 26 9.55 -7.60 -8.73
C VAL A 26 10.16 -8.65 -7.81
N GLY A 27 10.00 -9.93 -8.17
CA GLY A 27 10.61 -11.07 -7.48
C GLY A 27 12.06 -11.33 -7.89
N LEU A 28 12.58 -10.64 -8.91
CA LEU A 28 13.89 -10.94 -9.48
C LEU A 28 15.01 -10.86 -8.44
N GLY A 29 15.80 -11.93 -8.35
CA GLY A 29 16.90 -12.05 -7.40
C GLY A 29 16.48 -12.30 -5.95
N LYS A 30 15.17 -12.44 -5.66
CA LYS A 30 14.68 -12.81 -4.33
C LYS A 30 14.50 -14.31 -4.23
N GLU A 31 15.00 -14.88 -3.14
CA GLU A 31 14.71 -16.26 -2.79
C GLU A 31 13.38 -16.30 -2.02
N ILE A 32 12.34 -16.89 -2.62
CA ILE A 32 11.01 -17.00 -2.02
C ILE A 32 10.91 -18.39 -1.39
N LYS A 33 10.76 -18.45 -0.06
CA LYS A 33 10.69 -19.70 0.71
C LYS A 33 9.38 -19.79 1.50
N PRO A 34 8.86 -21.00 1.75
CA PRO A 34 7.73 -21.20 2.65
C PRO A 34 8.04 -20.77 4.10
N PRO A 35 7.03 -20.33 4.88
CA PRO A 35 5.64 -20.11 4.45
C PRO A 35 5.49 -18.86 3.57
N ILE A 36 4.78 -19.00 2.45
CA ILE A 36 4.54 -17.90 1.50
C ILE A 36 3.16 -17.31 1.80
N VAL A 37 3.10 -16.01 2.07
CA VAL A 37 1.83 -15.30 2.34
C VAL A 37 1.54 -14.34 1.18
N PHE A 38 0.33 -14.39 0.63
CA PHE A 38 -0.13 -13.47 -0.40
C PHE A 38 -1.26 -12.59 0.14
N GLN A 39 -1.04 -11.28 0.11
CA GLN A 39 -1.93 -10.28 0.70
C GLN A 39 -2.16 -9.09 -0.24
N GLY A 40 -3.15 -8.25 0.11
CA GLY A 40 -3.67 -7.17 -0.72
C GLY A 40 -4.93 -7.55 -1.50
N GLY A 41 -5.50 -6.59 -2.22
CA GLY A 41 -6.77 -6.78 -2.94
C GLY A 41 -6.72 -7.83 -4.06
N VAL A 42 -5.54 -8.07 -4.66
CA VAL A 42 -5.39 -9.10 -5.71
C VAL A 42 -5.55 -10.51 -5.15
N ALA A 43 -5.36 -10.72 -3.85
CA ALA A 43 -5.55 -12.03 -3.22
C ALA A 43 -7.03 -12.50 -3.21
N PHE A 44 -8.01 -11.63 -3.50
CA PHE A 44 -9.38 -12.06 -3.80
C PHE A 44 -9.47 -12.89 -5.10
N ASN A 45 -8.54 -12.71 -6.03
CA ASN A 45 -8.51 -13.43 -7.29
C ASN A 45 -7.88 -14.82 -7.11
N GLN A 46 -8.74 -15.82 -6.95
CA GLN A 46 -8.35 -17.21 -6.77
C GLN A 46 -7.52 -17.78 -7.93
N ALA A 47 -7.70 -17.27 -9.15
CA ALA A 47 -6.89 -17.68 -10.30
C ALA A 47 -5.44 -17.18 -10.19
N ILE A 48 -5.20 -15.99 -9.60
CA ILE A 48 -3.86 -15.48 -9.32
C ILE A 48 -3.21 -16.27 -8.18
N VAL A 49 -3.95 -16.56 -7.11
CA VAL A 49 -3.46 -17.40 -6.00
C VAL A 49 -3.01 -18.76 -6.53
N LYS A 50 -3.84 -19.41 -7.33
CA LYS A 50 -3.52 -20.68 -7.96
C LYS A 50 -2.30 -20.58 -8.88
N ALA A 51 -2.23 -19.57 -9.73
CA ALA A 51 -1.09 -19.36 -10.61
C ALA A 51 0.22 -19.09 -9.84
N LEU A 52 0.17 -18.39 -8.69
CA LEU A 52 1.31 -18.22 -7.79
C LEU A 52 1.77 -19.56 -7.20
N GLN A 53 0.84 -20.37 -6.72
CA GLN A 53 1.16 -21.70 -6.19
C GLN A 53 1.83 -22.60 -7.24
N GLU A 54 1.31 -22.60 -8.48
CA GLU A 54 1.87 -23.35 -9.60
C GLU A 54 3.27 -22.87 -9.98
N GLU A 55 3.48 -21.56 -10.07
CA GLU A 55 4.76 -20.97 -10.49
C GLU A 55 5.84 -21.08 -9.40
N LEU A 56 5.45 -21.06 -8.12
CA LEU A 56 6.36 -21.18 -6.97
C LEU A 56 6.56 -22.61 -6.49
N ASP A 57 5.80 -23.57 -7.03
CA ASP A 57 5.73 -24.97 -6.58
C ASP A 57 5.60 -25.09 -5.04
N SER A 58 4.74 -24.25 -4.47
CA SER A 58 4.56 -24.13 -3.02
C SER A 58 3.14 -23.71 -2.67
N GLU A 59 2.70 -24.07 -1.46
CA GLU A 59 1.49 -23.52 -0.87
C GLU A 59 1.64 -22.00 -0.67
N VAL A 60 0.55 -21.27 -0.97
CA VAL A 60 0.44 -19.82 -0.78
C VAL A 60 -0.73 -19.57 0.17
N ILE A 61 -0.42 -18.98 1.33
CA ILE A 61 -1.37 -18.69 2.38
C ILE A 61 -2.02 -17.33 2.09
N VAL A 62 -3.34 -17.32 1.99
CA VAL A 62 -4.13 -16.08 1.92
C VAL A 62 -4.80 -15.85 3.28
N PRO A 63 -4.41 -14.81 4.05
CA PRO A 63 -4.98 -14.56 5.35
C PRO A 63 -6.43 -14.06 5.25
N PRO A 64 -7.30 -14.30 6.25
CA PRO A 64 -8.73 -13.94 6.17
C PRO A 64 -9.05 -12.47 5.91
N HIS A 65 -8.16 -11.55 6.32
CA HIS A 65 -8.31 -10.10 6.18
C HIS A 65 -7.18 -9.51 5.31
N HIS A 66 -6.82 -10.22 4.24
CA HIS A 66 -5.72 -9.88 3.34
C HIS A 66 -5.81 -8.46 2.75
N GLU A 67 -7.00 -7.86 2.70
CA GLU A 67 -7.29 -6.52 2.22
C GLU A 67 -6.90 -5.40 3.21
N VAL A 68 -6.74 -5.71 4.50
CA VAL A 68 -6.41 -4.73 5.56
C VAL A 68 -5.18 -5.10 6.37
N MET A 69 -4.36 -6.05 5.91
CA MET A 69 -3.16 -6.50 6.64
C MET A 69 -2.19 -5.37 7.00
N GLY A 70 -2.08 -4.33 6.16
CA GLY A 70 -1.29 -3.15 6.48
C GLY A 70 -1.81 -2.39 7.71
N ALA A 71 -3.12 -2.21 7.82
CA ALA A 71 -3.74 -1.56 8.98
C ALA A 71 -3.60 -2.41 10.25
N ILE A 72 -3.76 -3.74 10.13
CA ILE A 72 -3.52 -4.68 11.24
C ILE A 72 -2.07 -4.56 11.73
N GLY A 73 -1.10 -4.51 10.80
CA GLY A 73 0.32 -4.34 11.13
C GLY A 73 0.58 -3.04 11.91
N VAL A 74 0.00 -1.92 11.47
CA VAL A 74 0.11 -0.64 12.18
C VAL A 74 -0.50 -0.74 13.59
N ALA A 75 -1.68 -1.36 13.72
CA ALA A 75 -2.32 -1.52 15.03
C ALA A 75 -1.46 -2.34 16.00
N LEU A 76 -0.79 -3.40 15.51
CA LEU A 76 0.14 -4.20 16.31
C LEU A 76 1.37 -3.39 16.74
N LEU A 77 1.98 -2.64 15.81
CA LEU A 77 3.14 -1.78 16.13
C LEU A 77 2.80 -0.73 17.19
N VAL A 78 1.63 -0.08 17.08
CA VAL A 78 1.15 0.88 18.08
C VAL A 78 0.88 0.19 19.42
N HIS A 79 0.28 -1.01 19.41
CA HIS A 79 0.04 -1.77 20.63
C HIS A 79 1.35 -2.14 21.35
N GLU A 80 2.36 -2.58 20.61
CA GLU A 80 3.70 -2.88 21.14
C GLU A 80 4.39 -1.62 21.69
N ASP A 81 4.30 -0.49 20.97
CA ASP A 81 4.88 0.78 21.43
C ASP A 81 4.25 1.26 22.73
N VAL A 82 2.92 1.26 22.82
CA VAL A 82 2.18 1.64 24.04
C VAL A 82 2.51 0.72 25.20
N ALA A 83 2.63 -0.59 24.95
CA ALA A 83 3.00 -1.56 25.99
C ALA A 83 4.44 -1.34 26.51
N ASN A 84 5.38 -0.95 25.65
CA ASN A 84 6.79 -0.77 26.01
C ASN A 84 7.10 0.61 26.60
N ASN A 85 6.44 1.66 26.11
CA ASN A 85 6.76 3.06 26.44
C ASN A 85 5.72 3.72 27.37
N HIS A 86 4.63 3.04 27.71
CA HIS A 86 3.49 3.60 28.47
C HIS A 86 2.92 4.89 27.84
N SER A 87 3.03 5.03 26.52
CA SER A 87 2.55 6.18 25.77
C SER A 87 1.02 6.24 25.80
N GLU A 88 0.46 7.40 26.09
CA GLU A 88 -0.98 7.66 25.89
C GLU A 88 -1.26 7.87 24.39
N SER A 89 -2.49 7.54 23.95
CA SER A 89 -2.88 7.75 22.57
C SER A 89 -3.11 9.24 22.27
N GLU A 90 -2.48 9.76 21.22
CA GLU A 90 -2.78 11.10 20.67
C GLU A 90 -3.98 11.10 19.71
N PHE A 91 -4.76 10.01 19.66
CA PHE A 91 -5.91 9.91 18.76
C PHE A 91 -6.93 10.99 19.10
N LYS A 92 -7.09 11.96 18.18
CA LYS A 92 -7.99 13.12 18.35
C LYS A 92 -9.49 12.77 18.25
N GLY A 93 -9.84 11.49 18.15
CA GLY A 93 -11.21 11.03 17.97
C GLY A 93 -11.73 11.18 16.54
N PHE A 94 -12.93 10.66 16.28
CA PHE A 94 -13.57 10.76 14.96
C PHE A 94 -14.16 12.14 14.66
N GLY A 95 -14.32 13.00 15.67
CA GLY A 95 -14.80 14.38 15.47
C GLY A 95 -13.92 15.22 14.53
N VAL A 96 -12.68 14.80 14.28
CA VAL A 96 -11.82 15.39 13.25
C VAL A 96 -12.45 15.39 11.86
N SER A 97 -13.33 14.44 11.52
CA SER A 97 -14.00 14.44 10.21
C SER A 97 -14.99 15.60 10.03
N GLU A 98 -15.46 16.19 11.13
CA GLU A 98 -16.39 17.32 11.12
C GLU A 98 -15.66 18.67 11.08
N VAL A 99 -14.34 18.65 11.24
CA VAL A 99 -13.51 19.83 11.26
C VAL A 99 -13.33 20.38 9.83
N LYS A 100 -13.50 21.69 9.67
CA LYS A 100 -13.28 22.37 8.39
C LYS A 100 -11.79 22.59 8.15
N TYR A 101 -11.18 21.65 7.44
CA TYR A 101 -9.84 21.83 6.89
C TYR A 101 -9.87 22.73 5.66
N HIS A 102 -8.86 23.59 5.54
CA HIS A 102 -8.63 24.38 4.35
C HIS A 102 -7.40 23.83 3.61
N THR A 103 -7.62 23.36 2.40
CA THR A 103 -6.57 22.89 1.50
C THR A 103 -6.22 23.99 0.51
N SER A 104 -4.93 24.31 0.41
CA SER A 104 -4.37 25.26 -0.56
C SER A 104 -3.13 24.63 -1.24
N SER A 105 -2.59 25.27 -2.27
CA SER A 105 -1.30 24.87 -2.86
C SER A 105 -0.39 26.05 -3.14
N PHE A 106 0.92 25.79 -3.25
CA PHE A 106 1.93 26.76 -3.68
C PHE A 106 3.04 26.08 -4.48
N GLU A 107 3.77 26.86 -5.27
CA GLU A 107 4.91 26.38 -6.05
C GLU A 107 6.20 26.37 -5.22
N CYS A 108 6.85 25.20 -5.14
CA CYS A 108 8.14 25.05 -4.46
C CYS A 108 9.29 25.59 -5.29
N GLN A 109 10.02 26.57 -4.75
CA GLN A 109 11.21 27.15 -5.38
C GLN A 109 12.53 26.60 -4.82
N ALA A 110 12.49 25.54 -4.01
CA ALA A 110 13.68 24.95 -3.39
C ALA A 110 14.53 24.11 -4.37
N CYS A 111 13.97 23.72 -5.51
CA CYS A 111 14.68 22.97 -6.54
C CYS A 111 14.10 23.28 -7.94
N PRO A 112 14.78 22.88 -9.03
CA PRO A 112 14.35 23.18 -10.41
C PRO A 112 13.02 22.53 -10.83
N ASN A 113 12.47 21.63 -10.02
CA ASN A 113 11.28 20.86 -10.37
C ASN A 113 9.97 21.63 -10.25
N LEU A 114 9.98 22.83 -9.64
CA LEU A 114 8.81 23.70 -9.43
C LEU A 114 7.55 22.91 -9.06
N CYS A 115 7.68 22.08 -8.01
CA CYS A 115 6.62 21.16 -7.63
C CYS A 115 5.43 21.95 -7.06
N GLU A 116 4.21 21.58 -7.43
CA GLU A 116 3.02 22.04 -6.72
C GLU A 116 2.93 21.30 -5.38
N ILE A 117 2.96 22.06 -4.29
CA ILE A 117 2.89 21.53 -2.93
C ILE A 117 1.49 21.77 -2.40
N ALA A 118 0.78 20.68 -2.10
CA ALA A 118 -0.47 20.72 -1.36
C ALA A 118 -0.19 21.09 0.10
N GLN A 119 -1.05 21.92 0.68
CA GLN A 119 -0.98 22.38 2.05
C GLN A 119 -2.34 22.21 2.72
N LEU A 120 -2.35 21.52 3.85
CA LEU A 120 -3.51 21.36 4.72
C LEU A 120 -3.39 22.30 5.91
N SER A 121 -4.42 23.11 6.13
CA SER A 121 -4.49 24.04 7.26
C SER A 121 -5.78 23.89 8.05
N LEU A 122 -5.72 24.21 9.33
CA LEU A 122 -6.84 24.22 10.25
C LEU A 122 -6.75 25.47 11.13
N ASN A 123 -7.82 26.28 11.15
CA ASN A 123 -7.87 27.53 11.92
C ASN A 123 -6.68 28.48 11.63
N GLY A 124 -6.21 28.50 10.38
CA GLY A 124 -5.06 29.30 9.95
C GLY A 124 -3.68 28.67 10.26
N GLN A 125 -3.62 27.57 11.00
CA GLN A 125 -2.39 26.83 11.28
C GLN A 125 -2.15 25.75 10.21
N VAL A 126 -0.95 25.71 9.65
CA VAL A 126 -0.56 24.65 8.70
C VAL A 126 -0.29 23.36 9.47
N LEU A 127 -1.02 22.30 9.11
CA LEU A 127 -0.89 20.97 9.72
C LEU A 127 0.05 20.07 8.92
N ALA A 128 -0.07 20.08 7.59
CA ALA A 128 0.71 19.19 6.72
C ALA A 128 0.95 19.81 5.35
N ARG A 129 2.01 19.34 4.69
CA ARG A 129 2.32 19.61 3.28
C ARG A 129 2.73 18.30 2.61
N TRP A 130 2.50 18.17 1.30
CA TRP A 130 2.93 17.01 0.50
C TRP A 130 2.91 17.34 -1.00
N GLY A 131 3.37 16.41 -1.84
CA GLY A 131 3.35 16.53 -3.31
C GLY A 131 4.68 16.96 -3.94
N GLY A 132 5.71 17.18 -3.13
CA GLY A 132 7.05 17.50 -3.62
C GLY A 132 7.77 16.28 -4.19
N ARG A 133 8.51 16.47 -5.29
CA ARG A 133 9.47 15.44 -5.78
C ARG A 133 10.75 15.38 -4.96
N CYS A 134 11.06 16.43 -4.21
CA CYS A 134 12.10 16.40 -3.20
C CYS A 134 11.42 16.31 -1.84
N ASP A 135 11.86 15.36 -1.00
CA ASP A 135 11.26 14.99 0.29
C ASP A 135 11.19 16.12 1.33
N LEU A 136 11.57 17.34 0.95
CA LEU A 136 11.57 18.56 1.76
C LEU A 136 10.21 18.82 2.43
N TRP A 137 9.12 18.51 1.74
CA TRP A 137 7.76 18.77 2.22
C TRP A 137 7.03 17.55 2.76
N GLU A 138 7.62 16.35 2.72
CA GLU A 138 6.96 15.12 3.16
C GLU A 138 6.99 14.90 4.69
N ARG A 139 7.71 15.74 5.41
CA ARG A 139 7.82 15.64 6.87
C ARG A 139 6.70 16.45 7.52
N SER A 140 5.97 15.80 8.44
CA SER A 140 5.13 16.56 9.37
C SER A 140 6.03 17.50 10.19
N PRO A 141 5.64 18.77 10.41
CA PRO A 141 6.42 19.66 11.25
C PRO A 141 6.58 19.00 12.62
N SER A 142 7.83 18.84 13.07
CA SER A 142 8.13 18.38 14.41
C SER A 142 7.43 19.30 15.41
N SER A 143 6.55 18.72 16.23
CA SER A 143 6.01 19.34 17.44
C SER A 143 7.11 19.81 18.37
#